data_AF-A0A6I3UVI9-F1
#
_entry.id   AF-A0A6I3UVI9-F1
#
_cell.length_a   1.000
_cell.length_b   1.000
_cell.length_c   1.000
_cell.angle_alpha   90.00
_cell.angle_beta   90.00
_cell.angle_gamma   90.00
#
_symmetry.space_group_name_H-M   'P 1'
#
loop_
_entity.id
_entity.type
_entity.pdbx_description
1 polymer ?
#
loop_
_entity_poly.entity_id
_entity_poly.type
_entity_poly.pdbx_seq_one_letter_code
_entity_poly.pdbx_strand_id
1 'polypeptide(L)'
;GKSIILITHKLDEIRAVSNRVTVIRRGKSIQTVEIAGATNADLAEMMVGRSVSFKTEKQAPQPKEVVLSIKDLVVNENRGV
;
A
#
# COMPACT_ATOMS: atom_id res chain seq x y z
N GLY A 1 -21.86 13.34 17.25
CA GLY A 1 -21.03 12.34 16.54
C GLY A 1 -20.11 13.06 15.58
N LYS A 2 -18.93 12.50 15.30
CA LYS A 2 -17.98 13.03 14.31
C LYS A 2 -17.82 12.01 13.19
N SER A 3 -17.69 12.48 11.96
CA SER A 3 -17.38 11.65 10.80
C SER A 3 -15.96 11.93 10.35
N ILE A 4 -15.20 10.88 10.04
CA ILE A 4 -13.81 10.97 9.58
C ILE A 4 -13.73 10.33 8.19
N ILE A 5 -13.07 11.01 7.26
CA ILE A 5 -12.76 10.47 5.94
C ILE A 5 -11.25 10.25 5.89
N LEU A 6 -10.84 9.01 5.69
CA LEU A 6 -9.45 8.61 5.49
C LEU A 6 -9.26 8.16 4.05
N ILE A 7 -8.22 8.67 3.39
CA ILE A 7 -7.82 8.26 2.04
C ILE A 7 -6.45 7.61 2.15
N THR A 8 -6.40 6.30 1.95
CA THR A 8 -5.16 5.52 1.98
C THR A 8 -5.29 4.33 1.05
N HIS A 9 -4.14 3.82 0.59
CA HIS A 9 -4.04 2.58 -0.18
C HIS A 9 -3.45 1.42 0.65
N LYS A 10 -3.20 1.65 1.95
CA LYS A 10 -2.72 0.62 2.86
C LYS A 10 -3.89 -0.12 3.48
N LEU A 11 -3.97 -1.40 3.20
CA LEU A 11 -5.07 -2.27 3.63
C LEU A 11 -5.15 -2.39 5.16
N ASP A 12 -4.01 -2.39 5.85
CA ASP A 12 -3.97 -2.51 7.31
C ASP A 12 -4.57 -1.27 8.01
N GLU A 13 -4.29 -0.07 7.48
CA GLU A 13 -4.90 1.18 7.98
C GLU A 13 -6.41 1.17 7.75
N ILE A 14 -6.84 0.76 6.56
CA ILE A 14 -8.25 0.64 6.20
C ILE A 14 -9.00 -0.27 7.18
N ARG A 15 -8.45 -1.46 7.45
CA ARG A 15 -9.07 -2.44 8.36
C ARG A 15 -9.16 -1.94 9.79
N ALA A 16 -8.16 -1.20 10.26
CA ALA A 16 -8.08 -0.79 11.66
C ALA A 16 -9.08 0.31 12.02
N VAL A 17 -9.43 1.19 11.08
CA VAL A 17 -10.12 2.46 11.39
C VAL A 17 -11.43 2.69 10.66
N SER A 18 -11.73 1.94 9.59
CA SER A 18 -12.88 2.22 8.73
C SER A 18 -14.04 1.26 8.98
N ASN A 19 -15.26 1.80 9.02
CA ASN A 19 -16.47 0.97 8.98
C ASN A 19 -16.78 0.53 7.54
N ARG A 20 -16.70 1.49 6.62
CA ARG A 20 -17.05 1.33 5.21
C ARG A 20 -15.98 1.95 4.32
N VAL A 21 -15.75 1.37 3.15
CA VAL A 21 -14.77 1.85 2.17
C VAL A 21 -15.41 1.98 0.81
N THR A 22 -15.07 3.07 0.12
CA THR A 22 -15.35 3.25 -1.30
C THR A 22 -14.04 3.14 -2.06
N VAL A 23 -13.95 2.19 -2.99
CA VAL A 23 -12.79 2.03 -3.86
C VAL A 23 -12.98 2.90 -5.10
N ILE A 24 -12.01 3.77 -5.36
CA ILE A 24 -11.96 4.60 -6.57
C ILE A 24 -10.78 4.14 -7.43
N ARG A 25 -11.04 3.88 -8.71
CA ARG A 25 -10.00 3.48 -9.67
C ARG A 25 -10.24 4.17 -11.01
N ARG A 26 -9.18 4.75 -11.59
CA ARG A 26 -9.25 5.51 -12.87
C ARG A 26 -10.34 6.59 -12.86
N GLY A 27 -10.47 7.32 -11.74
CA GLY A 27 -11.45 8.40 -11.59
C GLY A 27 -12.91 7.94 -11.47
N LYS A 28 -13.18 6.64 -11.32
CA LYS A 28 -14.53 6.10 -11.18
C LYS A 28 -14.69 5.40 -9.83
N SER A 29 -15.87 5.56 -9.23
CA SER A 29 -16.28 4.74 -8.08
C SER A 29 -16.49 3.32 -8.57
N ILE A 30 -15.72 2.39 -8.02
CA ILE A 30 -15.79 0.96 -8.37
C ILE A 30 -16.86 0.30 -7.52
N GLN A 31 -16.74 0.41 -6.19
CA GLN A 31 -17.67 -0.22 -5.26
C GLN A 31 -17.54 0.42 -3.88
N THR A 32 -18.62 0.33 -3.10
CA THR A 32 -18.61 0.62 -1.66
C THR A 32 -18.95 -0.63 -0.88
N VAL A 33 -18.13 -0.98 0.12
CA VAL A 33 -18.25 -2.21 0.91
C VAL A 33 -18.05 -1.92 2.40
N GLU A 34 -18.75 -2.68 3.24
CA GLU A 34 -18.49 -2.72 4.69
C GLU A 34 -17.21 -3.54 4.96
N ILE A 35 -16.35 -3.06 5.84
CA ILE A 35 -15.07 -3.72 6.15
C ILE A 35 -15.27 -5.11 6.76
N ALA A 36 -16.35 -5.32 7.52
CA ALA A 36 -16.67 -6.61 8.11
C ALA A 36 -16.92 -7.72 7.08
N GLY A 37 -17.32 -7.36 5.84
CA GLY A 37 -17.66 -8.32 4.78
C GLY A 37 -16.61 -8.49 3.69
N ALA A 38 -15.48 -7.76 3.76
CA ALA A 38 -14.47 -7.76 2.70
C ALA A 38 -13.12 -8.30 3.22
N THR A 39 -12.44 -9.10 2.41
CA THR A 39 -11.07 -9.54 2.67
C THR A 39 -10.05 -8.51 2.15
N ASN A 40 -8.79 -8.61 2.61
CA ASN A 40 -7.70 -7.79 2.06
C ASN A 40 -7.47 -8.10 0.57
N ALA A 41 -7.67 -9.35 0.16
CA ALA A 41 -7.59 -9.73 -1.24
C ALA A 41 -8.67 -9.02 -2.06
N ASP A 42 -9.92 -9.04 -1.61
CA ASP A 42 -11.03 -8.38 -2.33
C ASP A 42 -10.78 -6.89 -2.52
N LEU A 43 -10.35 -6.20 -1.46
CA LEU A 43 -10.01 -4.78 -1.50
C LEU A 43 -8.84 -4.51 -2.47
N ALA A 44 -7.80 -5.34 -2.44
CA ALA A 44 -6.67 -5.22 -3.34
C ALA A 44 -7.08 -5.45 -4.81
N GLU A 45 -7.91 -6.45 -5.08
CA GLU A 45 -8.44 -6.74 -6.41
C GLU A 45 -9.31 -5.59 -6.93
N MET A 46 -10.16 -5.00 -6.09
CA MET A 46 -10.94 -3.82 -6.46
C MET A 46 -10.04 -2.63 -6.80
N MET A 47 -9.01 -2.38 -5.99
CA MET A 47 -8.06 -1.27 -6.17
C MET A 47 -7.21 -1.40 -7.45
N VAL A 48 -6.70 -2.61 -7.74
CA VAL A 48 -5.73 -2.83 -8.83
C VAL A 48 -6.41 -3.36 -10.12
N GLY A 49 -7.56 -4.03 -10.00
CA GLY A 49 -8.34 -4.57 -11.11
C GLY A 49 -7.83 -5.90 -11.66
N ARG A 50 -7.05 -6.65 -10.89
CA ARG A 50 -6.55 -7.99 -11.20
C ARG A 50 -6.32 -8.74 -9.89
N SER A 51 -6.24 -10.06 -9.97
CA SER A 51 -5.90 -10.88 -8.80
C SER A 51 -4.53 -10.52 -8.24
N VAL A 52 -4.48 -10.37 -6.92
CA VAL A 52 -3.29 -9.95 -6.19
C VAL A 52 -2.80 -11.11 -5.34
N SER A 53 -1.62 -11.62 -5.64
CA SER A 53 -0.88 -12.52 -4.74
C SER A 53 -0.05 -11.69 -3.78
N PHE A 54 -0.29 -11.86 -2.48
CA PHE A 54 0.55 -11.29 -1.43
C PHE A 54 1.85 -12.09 -1.20
N LYS A 55 1.96 -13.29 -1.80
CA LYS A 55 3.18 -14.09 -1.76
C LYS A 55 4.07 -13.65 -2.91
N THR A 56 5.12 -12.90 -2.57
CA THR A 56 6.24 -12.68 -3.49
C THR A 56 7.17 -13.88 -3.38
N GLU A 57 7.28 -14.64 -4.47
CA GLU A 57 8.33 -15.66 -4.60
C GLU A 57 9.67 -14.94 -4.73
N LYS A 58 10.30 -14.66 -3.60
CA LYS A 58 11.66 -14.14 -3.58
C LYS A 58 12.61 -15.28 -3.91
N GLN A 59 13.19 -15.23 -5.10
CA GLN A 59 14.35 -16.05 -5.42
C GLN A 59 15.54 -15.60 -4.57
N ALA A 60 16.47 -16.52 -4.31
CA ALA A 60 17.73 -16.16 -3.67
C ALA A 60 18.38 -15.02 -4.47
N PRO A 61 18.83 -13.94 -3.81
CA PRO A 61 19.44 -12.83 -4.50
C PRO A 61 20.68 -13.33 -5.25
N GLN A 62 20.80 -12.93 -6.53
CA GLN A 62 22.03 -13.08 -7.31
C GLN A 62 22.56 -11.67 -7.61
N PRO A 63 23.27 -11.06 -6.65
CA PRO A 63 23.89 -9.76 -6.86
C PRO A 63 24.82 -9.84 -8.07
N LYS A 64 24.68 -8.88 -8.98
CA LYS A 64 25.59 -8.73 -10.12
C LYS A 64 26.74 -7.79 -9.73
N GLU A 65 27.37 -7.18 -10.71
CA GLU A 65 28.39 -6.17 -10.49
C GLU A 65 27.87 -5.02 -9.63
N VAL A 66 28.77 -4.47 -8.82
CA VAL A 66 28.48 -3.33 -7.97
C VAL A 66 28.26 -2.11 -8.86
N VAL A 67 27.00 -1.74 -9.05
CA VAL A 67 26.63 -0.54 -9.83
C VAL A 67 26.89 0.76 -9.08
N LEU A 68 27.03 0.69 -7.75
CA LEU A 68 27.28 1.83 -6.88
C LEU A 68 27.99 1.36 -5.61
N SER A 69 29.21 1.84 -5.39
CA SER A 69 29.96 1.68 -4.13
C SER A 69 30.24 3.06 -3.57
N ILE A 70 29.75 3.34 -2.38
CA ILE A 70 30.01 4.61 -1.70
C ILE A 70 30.74 4.31 -0.40
N LYS A 71 31.81 5.06 -0.16
CA LYS A 71 32.55 5.10 1.10
C LYS A 71 32.51 6.54 1.60
N ASP A 72 32.43 6.72 2.91
CA ASP A 72 32.50 8.03 3.57
C ASP A 72 31.45 9.04 3.05
N LEU A 73 30.21 8.58 2.81
CA LEU A 73 29.11 9.46 2.46
C LEU A 73 28.78 10.39 3.64
N VAL A 74 29.13 11.66 3.51
CA VAL A 74 28.75 12.71 4.47
C VAL A 74 27.58 13.49 3.88
N VAL A 75 26.45 13.45 4.58
CA VAL A 75 25.26 14.25 4.26
C VAL A 75 25.18 15.40 5.25
N ASN A 76 25.11 16.62 4.76
CA ASN A 76 24.75 17.77 5.59
C ASN A 76 23.22 17.87 5.59
N GLU A 77 22.59 17.24 6.59
CA GLU A 77 21.14 17.21 6.82
C GLU A 77 20.60 18.64 7.05
N ASN A 78 19.61 19.07 6.26
CA ASN A 78 18.87 20.31 6.54
C ASN A 78 17.63 20.06 7.42
N ARG A 79 17.44 18.85 7.96
CA ARG A 79 16.32 18.54 8.90
C ARG A 79 16.72 18.48 10.37
N GLY A 80 18.01 18.62 10.71
CA GLY A 80 18.44 18.85 12.10
C GLY A 80 18.02 17.77 13.10
N VAL A 81 17.97 16.50 12.71
CA VAL A 81 17.82 15.35 13.62
C VAL A 81 18.95 14.36 13.40
#